data_AF-A0A7S0UK15-F1
#
_entry.id   AF-A0A7S0UK15-F1
#
_cell.length_a   1.000
_cell.length_b   1.000
_cell.length_c   1.000
_cell.angle_alpha   90.00
_cell.angle_beta   90.00
_cell.angle_gamma   90.00
#
_symmetry.space_group_name_H-M   'P 1'
#
loop_
_entity.id
_entity.type
_entity.pdbx_description
1 polymer ?
#
loop_
_entity_poly.entity_id
_entity_poly.type
_entity_poly.pdbx_seq_one_letter_code
_entity_poly.pdbx_strand_id
1 'polypeptide(L)'
;SKFGVNAFVPQLSASSKSIRQSSFPSSTRMNESVLDRFTSPKIDDPRLPLTEAGIAQIVAPSLQLFWLKSLNSPFPSWANPIYDFTFVPRGAVLAPTLIHGAGLACCWLLGCLAVKGYQQETFEAELPQVLLSTIKAGAFACGVLIMGTQIDLYLEMGGYVQLGDSPETDARIYRALVEIINDIFFEASTLLAWRALRASV
;
A
#
# COMPACT_ATOMS: atom_id res chain seq x y z
N SER A 1 -55.30 30.11 -69.20
CA SER A 1 -54.28 30.19 -68.14
C SER A 1 -54.90 29.80 -66.81
N LYS A 2 -54.08 29.16 -65.96
CA LYS A 2 -54.24 28.89 -64.51
C LYS A 2 -54.02 27.41 -64.20
N PHE A 3 -52.76 27.15 -63.89
CA PHE A 3 -52.19 25.95 -63.29
C PHE A 3 -52.88 25.66 -61.94
N GLY A 4 -53.36 24.44 -61.75
CA GLY A 4 -53.71 23.90 -60.44
C GLY A 4 -52.52 23.13 -59.89
N VAL A 5 -51.93 23.63 -58.80
CA VAL A 5 -50.83 22.98 -58.08
C VAL A 5 -51.43 21.99 -57.08
N ASN A 6 -51.28 20.69 -57.33
CA ASN A 6 -51.58 19.65 -56.36
C ASN A 6 -50.43 19.57 -55.36
N ALA A 7 -50.65 20.06 -54.13
CA ALA A 7 -49.73 19.87 -53.02
C ALA A 7 -49.91 18.45 -52.46
N PHE A 8 -48.89 17.61 -52.69
CA PHE A 8 -48.74 16.30 -52.07
C PHE A 8 -48.34 16.49 -50.60
N VAL A 9 -49.20 16.08 -49.67
CA VAL A 9 -48.91 16.07 -48.23
C VAL A 9 -48.38 14.69 -47.85
N PRO A 10 -47.10 14.52 -47.49
CA PRO A 10 -46.60 13.25 -46.99
C PRO A 10 -47.08 13.06 -45.54
N GLN A 11 -47.87 12.01 -45.29
CA GLN A 11 -48.09 11.51 -43.94
C GLN A 11 -46.78 10.91 -43.41
N LEU A 12 -46.09 11.65 -42.54
CA LEU A 12 -45.01 11.13 -41.71
C LEU A 12 -45.61 10.18 -40.66
N SER A 13 -45.57 8.89 -40.98
CA SER A 13 -45.74 7.78 -40.03
C SER A 13 -44.70 7.92 -38.91
N ALA A 14 -45.14 8.38 -37.74
CA ALA A 14 -44.35 8.36 -36.52
C ALA A 14 -44.19 6.90 -36.05
N SER A 15 -43.11 6.26 -36.50
CA SER A 15 -42.63 5.00 -35.94
C SER A 15 -42.16 5.27 -34.50
N SER A 16 -43.06 5.04 -33.55
CA SER A 16 -42.75 5.01 -32.12
C SER A 16 -41.81 3.82 -31.87
N LYS A 17 -40.50 4.07 -31.97
CA LYS A 17 -39.49 3.17 -31.42
C LYS A 17 -39.68 3.20 -29.90
N SER A 18 -40.36 2.17 -29.40
CA SER A 18 -40.34 1.75 -28.01
C SER A 18 -38.88 1.72 -27.53
N ILE A 19 -38.49 2.76 -26.81
CA ILE A 19 -37.29 2.76 -25.99
C ILE A 19 -37.59 1.71 -24.91
N ARG A 20 -37.11 0.49 -25.12
CA ARG A 20 -36.89 -0.45 -24.01
C ARG A 20 -35.95 0.28 -23.06
N GLN A 21 -36.52 0.83 -21.99
CA GLN A 21 -35.78 1.04 -20.76
C GLN A 21 -35.19 -0.32 -20.41
N SER A 22 -33.90 -0.50 -20.72
CA SER A 22 -33.10 -1.51 -20.05
C SER A 22 -33.16 -1.11 -18.58
N SER A 23 -33.97 -1.84 -17.82
CA SER A 23 -33.89 -1.90 -16.38
C SER A 23 -32.50 -2.40 -16.04
N PHE A 24 -31.54 -1.47 -15.98
CA PHE A 24 -30.36 -1.67 -15.18
C PHE A 24 -30.88 -2.07 -13.80
N PRO A 25 -30.50 -3.24 -13.24
CA PRO A 25 -30.72 -3.44 -11.83
C PRO A 25 -30.01 -2.27 -11.16
N SER A 26 -30.78 -1.43 -10.49
CA SER A 26 -30.28 -0.50 -9.50
C SER A 26 -29.61 -1.36 -8.44
N SER A 27 -28.36 -1.76 -8.69
CA SER A 27 -27.50 -2.29 -7.66
C SER A 27 -27.42 -1.17 -6.65
N THR A 28 -28.16 -1.33 -5.57
CA THR A 28 -28.00 -0.61 -4.33
C THR A 28 -26.50 -0.55 -4.08
N ARG A 29 -25.84 0.57 -4.41
CA ARG A 29 -24.54 0.88 -3.83
C ARG A 29 -24.88 1.06 -2.36
N MET A 30 -24.96 -0.04 -1.62
CA MET A 30 -24.84 0.04 -0.18
C MET A 30 -23.56 0.81 0.05
N ASN A 31 -23.66 1.93 0.75
CA ASN A 31 -22.52 2.76 1.11
C ASN A 31 -21.58 1.89 1.94
N GLU A 32 -20.66 1.22 1.27
CA GLU A 32 -19.65 0.39 1.89
C GLU A 32 -18.84 1.30 2.82
N SER A 33 -18.90 0.99 4.11
CA SER A 33 -18.18 1.74 5.13
C SER A 33 -16.69 1.54 4.91
N VAL A 34 -15.88 2.55 5.26
CA VAL A 34 -14.42 2.40 5.24
C VAL A 34 -13.98 1.24 6.16
N LEU A 35 -14.74 1.00 7.24
CA LEU A 35 -14.48 -0.11 8.16
C LEU A 35 -14.65 -1.48 7.51
N ASP A 36 -15.56 -1.62 6.54
CA ASP A 36 -15.84 -2.89 5.85
C ASP A 36 -14.60 -3.40 5.11
N ARG A 37 -13.71 -2.48 4.69
CA ARG A 37 -12.42 -2.81 4.05
C ARG A 37 -11.47 -3.57 4.97
N PHE A 38 -11.63 -3.46 6.28
CA PHE A 38 -10.78 -4.11 7.28
C PHE A 38 -11.50 -5.28 7.96
N THR A 39 -12.81 -5.18 8.19
CA THR A 39 -13.59 -6.18 8.93
C THR A 39 -14.19 -7.27 8.03
N SER A 40 -14.39 -6.99 6.75
CA SER A 40 -14.91 -7.96 5.76
C SER A 40 -14.24 -7.75 4.39
N PRO A 41 -12.90 -7.87 4.32
CA PRO A 41 -12.17 -7.59 3.09
C PRO A 41 -12.48 -8.62 2.01
N LYS A 42 -12.71 -8.13 0.78
CA LYS A 42 -12.74 -8.97 -0.42
C LYS A 42 -11.31 -9.20 -0.91
N ILE A 43 -10.86 -10.45 -0.88
CA ILE A 43 -9.54 -10.91 -1.36
C ILE A 43 -9.79 -11.90 -2.48
N ASP A 44 -9.59 -11.48 -3.74
CA ASP A 44 -9.87 -12.32 -4.91
C ASP A 44 -8.74 -13.32 -5.20
N ASP A 45 -7.49 -12.98 -4.86
CA ASP A 45 -6.34 -13.88 -4.93
C ASP A 45 -5.69 -14.02 -3.53
N PRO A 46 -5.87 -15.15 -2.82
CA PRO A 46 -5.31 -15.34 -1.49
C PRO A 46 -3.78 -15.48 -1.48
N ARG A 47 -3.13 -15.74 -2.63
CA ARG A 47 -1.67 -15.82 -2.72
C ARG A 47 -1.02 -14.45 -2.74
N LEU A 48 -1.75 -13.44 -3.20
CA LEU A 48 -1.23 -12.08 -3.34
C LEU A 48 -0.86 -11.45 -1.99
N PRO A 49 -1.72 -11.43 -0.95
CA PRO A 49 -1.33 -10.96 0.38
C PRO A 49 -0.12 -11.70 0.96
N LEU A 50 -0.06 -13.02 0.79
CA LEU A 50 1.06 -13.82 1.31
C LEU A 50 2.39 -13.49 0.62
N THR A 51 2.35 -13.33 -0.71
CA THR A 51 3.54 -13.00 -1.50
C THR A 51 4.05 -11.62 -1.14
N GLU A 52 3.14 -10.63 -1.06
CA GLU A 52 3.51 -9.26 -0.71
C GLU A 52 3.98 -9.12 0.73
N ALA A 53 3.38 -9.86 1.68
CA ALA A 53 3.87 -9.95 3.04
C ALA A 53 5.30 -10.52 3.08
N GLY A 54 5.59 -11.56 2.28
CA GLY A 54 6.95 -12.10 2.16
C GLY A 54 7.95 -11.11 1.57
N ILE A 55 7.53 -10.30 0.59
CA ILE A 55 8.37 -9.25 0.00
C ILE A 55 8.68 -8.17 1.04
N ALA A 56 7.65 -7.63 1.71
CA ALA A 56 7.81 -6.62 2.75
C ALA A 56 8.61 -7.13 3.96
N GLN A 57 8.38 -8.38 4.36
CA GLN A 57 9.01 -8.96 5.54
C GLN A 57 10.47 -9.39 5.31
N ILE A 58 10.80 -9.88 4.12
CA ILE A 58 12.10 -10.51 3.87
C ILE A 58 12.89 -9.71 2.85
N VAL A 59 12.32 -9.46 1.67
CA VAL A 59 13.05 -8.90 0.54
C VAL A 59 13.44 -7.45 0.80
N ALA A 60 12.50 -6.61 1.23
CA ALA A 60 12.74 -5.19 1.49
C ALA A 60 13.84 -4.94 2.55
N PRO A 61 13.74 -5.47 3.78
CA PRO A 61 14.75 -5.22 4.80
C PRO A 61 16.10 -5.91 4.48
N SER A 62 16.09 -7.06 3.78
CA SER A 62 17.35 -7.67 3.32
C SER A 62 18.07 -6.80 2.29
N LEU A 63 17.33 -6.19 1.37
CA LEU A 63 17.90 -5.28 0.37
C LEU A 63 18.46 -4.01 1.03
N GLN A 64 17.77 -3.48 2.03
CA GLN A 64 18.25 -2.36 2.85
C GLN A 64 19.57 -2.68 3.55
N LEU A 65 19.66 -3.83 4.23
CA LEU A 65 20.88 -4.24 4.91
C LEU A 65 22.04 -4.45 3.93
N PHE A 66 21.77 -5.07 2.78
CA PHE A 66 22.75 -5.23 1.72
C PHE A 66 23.25 -3.88 1.18
N TRP A 67 22.34 -2.94 0.94
CA TRP A 67 22.67 -1.59 0.48
C TRP A 67 23.53 -0.82 1.48
N LEU A 68 23.10 -0.78 2.75
CA LEU A 68 23.84 -0.10 3.83
C LEU A 68 25.24 -0.71 4.01
N LYS A 69 25.34 -2.05 3.95
CA LYS A 69 26.62 -2.74 4.01
C LYS A 69 27.53 -2.37 2.84
N SER A 70 26.97 -2.29 1.63
CA SER A 70 27.72 -1.94 0.41
C SER A 70 28.27 -0.50 0.45
N LEU A 71 27.53 0.42 1.09
CA LEU A 71 27.95 1.80 1.29
C LEU A 71 28.80 2.02 2.54
N ASN A 72 29.14 0.96 3.29
CA ASN A 72 29.78 1.06 4.62
C ASN A 72 29.04 2.03 5.57
N SER A 73 27.72 2.12 5.43
CA SER A 73 26.88 2.91 6.32
C SER A 73 26.63 2.16 7.63
N PRO A 74 26.38 2.88 8.74
CA PRO A 74 25.96 2.26 9.99
C PRO A 74 24.70 1.42 9.80
N PHE A 75 24.63 0.31 10.54
CA PHE A 75 23.43 -0.53 10.58
C PHE A 75 22.29 0.19 11.33
N PRO A 76 21.03 -0.08 10.96
CA PRO A 76 19.90 0.47 11.67
C PRO A 76 19.83 -0.11 13.09
N SER A 77 19.27 0.66 14.01
CA SER A 77 19.16 0.30 15.42
C SER A 77 18.35 -0.97 15.65
N TRP A 78 17.32 -1.19 14.83
CA TRP A 78 16.50 -2.41 14.86
C TRP A 78 17.26 -3.67 14.46
N ALA A 79 18.42 -3.56 13.78
CA ALA A 79 19.23 -4.72 13.38
C ALA A 79 20.16 -5.20 14.51
N ASN A 80 20.19 -4.50 15.65
CA ASN A 80 20.98 -4.94 16.79
C ASN A 80 20.36 -6.20 17.43
N PRO A 81 21.19 -7.15 17.90
CA PRO A 81 20.67 -8.38 18.51
C PRO A 81 19.90 -8.08 19.80
N ILE A 82 18.73 -8.71 19.96
CA ILE A 82 17.85 -8.56 21.13
C ILE A 82 18.40 -9.31 22.37
N TYR A 83 19.32 -10.27 22.18
CA TYR A 83 19.83 -11.12 23.25
C TYR A 83 21.34 -10.99 23.47
N ASP A 84 21.68 -10.94 24.76
CA ASP A 84 23.03 -10.93 25.32
C ASP A 84 23.69 -12.32 25.12
N PHE A 85 24.72 -12.39 24.26
CA PHE A 85 25.79 -13.38 23.99
C PHE A 85 25.57 -14.91 24.22
N THR A 86 24.39 -15.39 24.57
CA THR A 86 24.12 -16.77 25.00
C THR A 86 23.68 -17.68 23.86
N PHE A 87 23.21 -17.09 22.74
CA PHE A 87 22.95 -17.80 21.50
C PHE A 87 24.05 -17.47 20.47
N VAL A 88 24.54 -18.52 19.81
CA VAL A 88 25.63 -18.53 18.83
C VAL A 88 25.56 -17.32 17.87
N PRO A 89 26.69 -16.71 17.46
CA PRO A 89 26.76 -15.55 16.54
C PRO A 89 26.18 -15.77 15.12
N ARG A 90 25.61 -16.94 14.84
CA ARG A 90 24.94 -17.25 13.58
C ARG A 90 23.48 -16.82 13.66
N GLY A 91 23.08 -15.88 12.81
CA GLY A 91 21.70 -15.39 12.75
C GLY A 91 21.40 -14.18 13.65
N ALA A 92 22.42 -13.54 14.22
CA ALA A 92 22.28 -12.32 15.03
C ALA A 92 21.51 -11.20 14.31
N VAL A 93 21.59 -11.15 12.97
CA VAL A 93 20.86 -10.20 12.13
C VAL A 93 19.52 -10.77 11.65
N LEU A 94 19.36 -12.10 11.58
CA LEU A 94 18.18 -12.73 11.00
C LEU A 94 16.93 -12.48 11.84
N ALA A 95 16.99 -12.76 13.14
CA ALA A 95 15.85 -12.55 14.04
C ALA A 95 15.36 -11.09 14.06
N PRO A 96 16.22 -10.07 14.30
CA PRO A 96 15.78 -8.68 14.24
C PRO A 96 15.23 -8.28 12.87
N THR A 97 15.84 -8.76 11.78
CA THR A 97 15.34 -8.49 10.41
C THR A 97 13.93 -9.04 10.20
N LEU A 98 13.65 -10.26 10.66
CA LEU A 98 12.34 -10.88 10.50
C LEU A 98 11.27 -10.22 11.37
N ILE A 99 11.64 -9.76 12.57
CA ILE A 99 10.73 -9.03 13.47
C ILE A 99 10.40 -7.66 12.89
N HIS A 100 11.42 -6.90 12.49
CA HIS A 100 11.23 -5.59 11.85
C HIS A 100 10.42 -5.71 10.56
N GLY A 101 10.80 -6.65 9.70
CA GLY A 101 10.09 -6.93 8.46
C GLY A 101 8.63 -7.36 8.68
N ALA A 102 8.31 -8.07 9.77
CA ALA A 102 6.92 -8.38 10.09
C ALA A 102 6.10 -7.11 10.39
N GLY A 103 6.71 -6.12 11.04
CA GLY A 103 6.11 -4.79 11.24
C GLY A 103 5.82 -4.08 9.91
N LEU A 104 6.78 -4.08 8.99
CA LEU A 104 6.62 -3.53 7.63
C LEU A 104 5.49 -4.23 6.88
N ALA A 105 5.50 -5.58 6.86
CA ALA A 105 4.44 -6.37 6.24
C ALA A 105 3.05 -6.05 6.81
N CYS A 106 2.91 -5.89 8.13
CA CYS A 106 1.66 -5.45 8.74
C CYS A 106 1.22 -4.07 8.22
N CYS A 107 2.14 -3.10 8.15
CA CYS A 107 1.85 -1.76 7.61
C CYS A 107 1.38 -1.85 6.15
N TRP A 108 2.07 -2.64 5.33
CA TRP A 108 1.72 -2.86 3.92
C TRP A 108 0.35 -3.51 3.74
N LEU A 109 0.07 -4.60 4.48
CA LEU A 109 -1.20 -5.31 4.42
C LEU A 109 -2.36 -4.37 4.78
N LEU A 110 -2.22 -3.57 5.84
CA LEU A 110 -3.21 -2.57 6.23
C LEU A 110 -3.41 -1.50 5.14
N GLY A 111 -2.32 -1.05 4.52
CA GLY A 111 -2.37 -0.13 3.37
C GLY A 111 -3.14 -0.72 2.19
N CYS A 112 -2.91 -1.99 1.87
CA CYS A 112 -3.62 -2.69 0.81
C CYS A 112 -5.11 -2.84 1.13
N LEU A 113 -5.47 -3.21 2.36
CA LEU A 113 -6.86 -3.27 2.79
C LEU A 113 -7.54 -1.90 2.67
N ALA A 114 -6.87 -0.82 3.13
CA ALA A 114 -7.38 0.54 3.06
C ALA A 114 -7.79 0.96 1.64
N VAL A 115 -7.09 0.48 0.61
CA VAL A 115 -7.33 0.83 -0.80
C VAL A 115 -7.98 -0.28 -1.62
N LYS A 116 -8.43 -1.38 -1.00
CA LYS A 116 -8.97 -2.57 -1.69
C LYS A 116 -7.97 -3.22 -2.67
N GLY A 117 -6.68 -3.15 -2.34
CA GLY A 117 -5.56 -3.63 -3.16
C GLY A 117 -5.58 -5.11 -3.51
N TYR A 118 -6.37 -5.93 -2.80
CA TYR A 118 -6.53 -7.36 -3.04
C TYR A 118 -7.80 -7.73 -3.82
N GLN A 119 -8.50 -6.75 -4.37
CA GLN A 119 -9.60 -6.97 -5.30
C GLN A 119 -9.07 -7.02 -6.74
N GLN A 120 -9.61 -7.93 -7.54
CA GLN A 120 -9.19 -8.18 -8.92
C GLN A 120 -9.19 -6.91 -9.76
N GLU A 121 -10.21 -6.06 -9.59
CA GLU A 121 -10.35 -4.77 -10.24
C GLU A 121 -9.22 -3.77 -9.93
N THR A 122 -8.47 -3.99 -8.86
CA THR A 122 -7.36 -3.12 -8.45
C THR A 122 -6.01 -3.69 -8.87
N PHE A 123 -5.80 -5.01 -8.74
CA PHE A 123 -4.50 -5.63 -9.01
C PHE A 123 -4.34 -6.16 -10.44
N GLU A 124 -5.42 -6.36 -11.20
CA GLU A 124 -5.41 -6.69 -12.64
C GLU A 124 -5.81 -5.50 -13.52
N ALA A 125 -5.85 -4.29 -12.93
CA ALA A 125 -6.10 -3.07 -13.68
C ALA A 125 -4.96 -2.75 -14.65
N GLU A 126 -5.17 -1.75 -15.51
CA GLU A 126 -4.09 -1.23 -16.34
C GLU A 126 -2.92 -0.74 -15.48
N LEU A 127 -1.67 -0.90 -15.97
CA LEU A 127 -0.45 -0.58 -15.23
C LEU A 127 -0.49 0.77 -14.49
N PRO A 128 -0.95 1.90 -15.08
CA PRO A 128 -1.02 3.17 -14.36
C PRO A 128 -1.94 3.13 -13.12
N GLN A 129 -3.05 2.37 -13.20
CA GLN A 129 -3.99 2.22 -12.10
C GLN A 129 -3.44 1.31 -11.00
N VAL A 130 -2.73 0.24 -11.38
CA VAL A 130 -2.00 -0.62 -10.43
C VAL A 130 -0.93 0.18 -9.70
N LEU A 131 -0.13 0.98 -10.41
CA LEU A 131 0.89 1.83 -9.78
C LEU A 131 0.26 2.87 -8.85
N LEU A 132 -0.82 3.53 -9.29
CA LEU A 132 -1.49 4.53 -8.46
C LEU A 132 -2.11 3.92 -7.19
N SER A 133 -2.76 2.76 -7.28
CA SER A 133 -3.31 2.07 -6.12
C SER A 133 -2.22 1.61 -5.15
N THR A 134 -1.08 1.16 -5.68
CA THR A 134 0.11 0.78 -4.93
C THR A 134 0.69 1.97 -4.16
N ILE A 135 0.81 3.14 -4.80
CA ILE A 135 1.27 4.37 -4.14
C ILE A 135 0.31 4.79 -3.04
N LYS A 136 -1.01 4.68 -3.26
CA LYS A 136 -2.02 4.98 -2.22
C LYS A 136 -1.92 4.02 -1.04
N ALA A 137 -1.74 2.71 -1.29
CA ALA A 137 -1.50 1.73 -0.24
C ALA A 137 -0.23 2.07 0.54
N GLY A 138 0.87 2.38 -0.16
CA GLY A 138 2.14 2.77 0.44
C GLY A 138 2.05 4.05 1.27
N ALA A 139 1.29 5.04 0.83
CA ALA A 139 1.05 6.27 1.60
C ALA A 139 0.31 5.98 2.92
N PHE A 140 -0.69 5.09 2.89
CA PHE A 140 -1.36 4.65 4.11
C PHE A 140 -0.41 3.86 5.03
N ALA A 141 0.33 2.90 4.47
CA ALA A 141 1.32 2.10 5.20
C ALA A 141 2.39 2.98 5.87
N CYS A 142 2.90 4.00 5.16
CA CYS A 142 3.81 5.01 5.69
C CYS A 142 3.23 5.75 6.90
N GLY A 143 1.94 6.12 6.85
CA GLY A 143 1.26 6.72 8.00
C GLY A 143 1.22 5.80 9.22
N VAL A 144 0.93 4.51 9.01
CA VAL A 144 0.93 3.49 10.08
C VAL A 144 2.34 3.30 10.65
N LEU A 145 3.36 3.24 9.79
CA LEU A 145 4.76 3.10 10.19
C LEU A 145 5.25 4.30 11.02
N ILE A 146 4.94 5.53 10.58
CA ILE A 146 5.28 6.75 11.33
C ILE A 146 4.59 6.74 12.69
N MET A 147 3.30 6.38 12.74
CA MET A 147 2.56 6.28 13.99
C MET A 147 3.17 5.23 14.93
N GLY A 148 3.51 4.04 14.42
CA GLY A 148 4.18 3.00 15.19
C GLY A 148 5.52 3.49 15.75
N THR A 149 6.33 4.15 14.92
CA THR A 149 7.61 4.70 15.36
C THR A 149 7.45 5.79 16.43
N GLN A 150 6.41 6.62 16.33
CA GLN A 150 6.10 7.62 17.37
C GLN A 150 5.71 6.96 18.70
N ILE A 151 4.95 5.87 18.66
CA ILE A 151 4.60 5.09 19.86
C ILE A 151 5.87 4.47 20.47
N ASP A 152 6.73 3.87 19.65
CA ASP A 152 7.98 3.28 20.13
C ASP A 152 8.90 4.32 20.77
N LEU A 153 9.08 5.49 20.14
CA LEU A 153 9.85 6.59 20.71
C LEU A 153 9.25 7.10 22.02
N TYR A 154 7.93 7.20 22.11
CA TYR A 154 7.25 7.62 23.33
C TYR A 154 7.49 6.64 24.49
N LEU A 155 7.42 5.33 24.21
CA LEU A 155 7.66 4.28 25.18
C LEU A 155 9.14 4.19 25.58
N GLU A 156 10.06 4.28 24.62
CA GLU A 156 11.51 4.22 24.84
C GLU A 156 11.99 5.37 25.73
N MET A 157 11.47 6.58 25.50
CA MET A 157 11.94 7.80 26.14
C MET A 157 11.05 8.24 27.33
N GLY A 158 10.00 7.47 27.64
CA GLY A 158 9.12 7.71 28.79
C GLY A 158 8.25 8.97 28.67
N GLY A 159 7.98 9.46 27.47
CA GLY A 159 7.22 10.69 27.25
C GLY A 159 7.26 11.23 25.83
N TYR A 160 6.62 12.37 25.61
CA TYR A 160 6.70 13.09 24.34
C TYR A 160 8.09 13.69 24.16
N VAL A 161 8.77 13.30 23.09
CA VAL A 161 10.10 13.80 22.75
C VAL A 161 10.03 14.86 21.65
N GLN A 162 10.82 15.92 21.81
CA GLN A 162 10.95 16.99 20.83
C GLN A 162 12.42 17.28 20.52
N LEU A 163 12.65 17.85 19.34
CA LEU A 163 13.98 18.34 18.98
C LEU A 163 14.35 19.51 19.90
N GLY A 164 15.56 19.46 20.46
CA GLY A 164 16.11 20.46 21.38
C GLY A 164 16.01 20.10 22.86
N ASP A 165 15.40 18.95 23.23
CA ASP A 165 15.33 18.50 24.62
C ASP A 165 16.73 18.11 25.16
N SER A 166 17.52 17.38 24.37
CA SER A 166 18.92 17.04 24.64
C SER A 166 19.64 16.56 23.37
N PRO A 167 20.98 16.66 23.27
CA PRO A 167 21.73 16.12 22.14
C PRO A 167 21.48 14.62 21.89
N GLU A 168 21.26 13.86 22.96
CA GLU A 168 20.96 12.43 22.90
C GLU A 168 19.57 12.16 22.29
N THR A 169 18.57 12.92 22.72
CA THR A 169 17.20 12.87 22.16
C THR A 169 17.22 13.23 20.68
N ASP A 170 17.91 14.31 20.31
CA ASP A 170 18.01 14.75 18.92
C ASP A 170 18.65 13.67 18.04
N ALA A 171 19.76 13.09 18.49
CA ALA A 171 20.43 12.02 17.76
C ALA A 171 19.52 10.80 17.57
N ARG A 172 18.70 10.43 18.57
CA ARG A 172 17.75 9.33 18.49
C ARG A 172 16.61 9.62 17.51
N ILE A 173 16.07 10.84 17.51
CA ILE A 173 15.03 11.29 16.57
C ILE A 173 15.57 11.29 15.13
N TYR A 174 16.77 11.85 14.92
CA TYR A 174 17.41 11.83 13.59
C TYR A 174 17.65 10.41 13.09
N ARG A 175 18.09 9.51 13.98
CA ARG A 175 18.27 8.09 13.63
C ARG A 175 16.94 7.45 13.22
N ALA A 176 15.88 7.62 14.02
CA ALA A 176 14.55 7.11 13.69
C ALA A 176 14.06 7.62 12.33
N LEU A 177 14.26 8.92 12.06
CA LEU A 177 13.87 9.52 10.79
C LEU A 177 14.59 8.86 9.60
N VAL A 178 15.90 8.67 9.70
CA VAL A 178 16.70 8.02 8.64
C VAL A 178 16.26 6.56 8.45
N GLU A 179 15.97 5.84 9.54
CA GLU A 179 15.46 4.47 9.48
C GLU A 179 14.11 4.39 8.78
N ILE A 180 13.15 5.23 9.16
CA ILE A 180 11.83 5.31 8.49
C ILE A 180 11.99 5.62 6.99
N ILE A 181 12.85 6.58 6.63
CA ILE A 181 13.08 6.94 5.22
C ILE A 181 13.59 5.74 4.42
N ASN A 182 14.56 5.00 4.97
CA ASN A 182 15.09 3.81 4.33
C ASN A 182 14.03 2.72 4.22
N ASP A 183 13.30 2.45 5.30
CA ASP A 183 12.24 1.44 5.32
C ASP A 183 11.19 1.73 4.24
N ILE A 184 10.68 2.97 4.18
CA ILE A 184 9.73 3.41 3.14
C ILE A 184 10.34 3.25 1.75
N PHE A 185 11.58 3.66 1.54
CA PHE A 185 12.23 3.62 0.23
C PHE A 185 12.37 2.17 -0.29
N PHE A 186 12.89 1.26 0.54
CA PHE A 186 13.12 -0.13 0.14
C PHE A 186 11.81 -0.91 0.01
N GLU A 187 10.86 -0.70 0.92
CA GLU A 187 9.54 -1.31 0.84
C GLU A 187 8.77 -0.84 -0.40
N ALA A 188 8.70 0.48 -0.62
CA ALA A 188 8.04 1.03 -1.80
C ALA A 188 8.71 0.55 -3.10
N SER A 189 10.04 0.57 -3.18
CA SER A 189 10.76 0.14 -4.40
C SER A 189 10.50 -1.33 -4.74
N THR A 190 10.56 -2.22 -3.75
CA THR A 190 10.38 -3.67 -3.97
C THR A 190 8.95 -4.03 -4.32
N LEU A 191 7.95 -3.49 -3.60
CA LEU A 191 6.55 -3.78 -3.85
C LEU A 191 6.03 -3.12 -5.13
N LEU A 192 6.47 -1.91 -5.43
CA LEU A 192 6.08 -1.21 -6.65
C LEU A 192 6.69 -1.88 -7.88
N ALA A 193 7.95 -2.32 -7.81
CA ALA A 193 8.56 -3.15 -8.85
C ALA A 193 7.82 -4.48 -9.03
N TRP A 194 7.51 -5.18 -7.93
CA TRP A 194 6.76 -6.44 -7.97
C TRP A 194 5.38 -6.28 -8.64
N ARG A 195 4.60 -5.29 -8.22
CA ARG A 195 3.26 -5.05 -8.78
C ARG A 195 3.31 -4.59 -10.23
N ALA A 196 4.31 -3.78 -10.61
CA ALA A 196 4.52 -3.38 -12.00
C ALA A 196 4.81 -4.61 -12.89
N LEU A 197 5.70 -5.49 -12.43
CA LEU A 197 6.04 -6.73 -13.15
C LEU A 197 4.81 -7.63 -13.28
N ARG A 198 4.07 -7.87 -12.20
CA ARG A 198 2.87 -8.71 -12.22
C ARG A 198 1.79 -8.16 -13.16
N ALA A 199 1.60 -6.85 -13.22
CA ALA A 199 0.62 -6.22 -14.11
C ALA A 199 1.05 -6.20 -15.60
N SER A 200 2.31 -6.51 -15.88
CA SER A 200 2.86 -6.54 -17.25
C SER A 200 2.87 -7.92 -17.91
N VAL A 201 2.52 -8.97 -17.15
CA VAL A 201 2.42 -10.36 -17.60
C VAL A 201 0.97 -10.70 -17.91
#